data_AF-A0AAU7JC59-F1
#
_entry.id   AF-A0AAU7JC59-F1
#
_cell.length_a   1.000
_cell.length_b   1.000
_cell.length_c   1.000
_cell.angle_alpha   90.00
_cell.angle_beta   90.00
_cell.angle_gamma   90.00
#
_symmetry.space_group_name_H-M   'P 1'
#
loop_
_entity.id
_entity.type
_entity.pdbx_description
1 polymer ?
#
loop_
_entity_poly.entity_id
_entity_poly.type
_entity_poly.pdbx_seq_one_letter_code
_entity_poly.pdbx_strand_id
1 'polypeptide(L)'
;MAAQESEIDMVRRHVRDGMKCVTRQQQVVSQLPLGGRSRELAEALLRQFEIVQNEHSSHLARLEFELQTESSQEIDPALSEL
;
A
#
# COMPACT_ATOMS: atom_id res chain seq x y z
N MET A 1 2.16 -11.54 -26.04
CA MET A 1 3.22 -10.91 -25.24
C MET A 1 2.55 -10.28 -24.04
N ALA A 2 2.99 -10.59 -22.82
CA ALA A 2 2.41 -9.98 -21.62
C ALA A 2 2.72 -8.48 -21.64
N ALA A 3 1.71 -7.63 -21.40
CA ALA A 3 1.91 -6.20 -21.27
C ALA A 3 2.95 -5.95 -20.16
N GLN A 4 3.94 -5.09 -20.43
CA GLN A 4 4.92 -4.70 -19.44
C GLN A 4 4.17 -3.97 -18.31
N GLU A 5 4.33 -4.46 -17.09
CA GLU A 5 3.67 -3.87 -15.92
C GLU A 5 4.15 -2.42 -15.74
N SER A 6 3.21 -1.51 -15.54
CA SER A 6 3.53 -0.11 -15.25
C SER A 6 4.11 0.04 -13.84
N GLU A 7 4.85 1.12 -13.60
CA GLU A 7 5.40 1.39 -12.26
C GLU A 7 4.31 1.46 -11.20
N ILE A 8 3.17 2.10 -11.51
CA ILE A 8 2.05 2.18 -10.57
C ILE A 8 1.42 0.82 -10.28
N ASP A 9 1.36 -0.09 -11.26
CA ASP A 9 0.85 -1.45 -11.04
C ASP A 9 1.79 -2.27 -10.15
N MET A 10 3.11 -2.09 -10.31
CA MET A 10 4.08 -2.67 -9.39
C MET A 10 3.88 -2.17 -7.96
N VAL A 11 3.69 -0.86 -7.77
CA VAL A 11 3.46 -0.26 -6.43
C VAL A 11 2.15 -0.78 -5.84
N ARG A 12 1.06 -0.83 -6.60
CA ARG A 12 -0.22 -1.42 -6.16
C ARG A 12 -0.05 -2.86 -5.71
N ARG A 13 0.68 -3.68 -6.48
CA ARG A 13 0.97 -5.06 -6.09
C ARG A 13 1.80 -5.11 -4.81
N HIS A 14 2.84 -4.29 -4.69
CA HIS A 14 3.68 -4.23 -3.50
C HIS A 14 2.86 -3.92 -2.24
N VAL A 15 2.02 -2.88 -2.28
CA VAL A 15 1.15 -2.50 -1.15
C VAL A 15 0.19 -3.64 -0.78
N ARG A 16 -0.44 -4.26 -1.78
CA ARG A 16 -1.36 -5.39 -1.59
C ARG A 16 -0.67 -6.62 -0.99
N ASP A 17 0.52 -6.96 -1.46
CA ASP A 17 1.25 -8.12 -0.95
C ASP A 17 1.81 -7.85 0.46
N GLY A 18 2.24 -6.63 0.75
CA GLY A 18 2.58 -6.18 2.10
C GLY A 18 1.40 -6.33 3.08
N MET A 19 0.19 -5.94 2.66
CA MET A 19 -1.02 -6.11 3.49
C MET A 19 -1.29 -7.59 3.81
N LYS A 20 -1.13 -8.50 2.83
CA LYS A 20 -1.26 -9.95 3.09
C LYS A 20 -0.25 -10.44 4.13
N CYS A 21 0.99 -9.93 4.08
CA CYS A 21 2.00 -10.25 5.08
C CYS A 21 1.59 -9.75 6.47
N VAL A 22 1.13 -8.50 6.59
CA VAL A 22 0.64 -7.94 7.87
C VAL A 22 -0.52 -8.77 8.42
N THR A 23 -1.52 -9.12 7.61
CA THR A 23 -2.63 -9.98 8.03
C THR A 23 -2.14 -11.35 8.53
N ARG A 24 -1.19 -11.96 7.83
CA ARG A 24 -0.60 -13.23 8.27
C ARG A 24 0.16 -13.07 9.59
N GLN A 25 0.89 -11.96 9.76
CA GLN A 25 1.63 -11.67 10.99
C GLN A 25 0.68 -11.46 12.18
N GLN A 26 -0.46 -10.78 11.99
CA GLN A 26 -1.53 -10.65 12.98
C GLN A 26 -2.05 -12.03 13.42
N GLN A 27 -2.27 -12.95 12.48
CA GLN A 27 -2.68 -14.33 12.79
C GLN A 27 -1.62 -15.10 13.58
N VAL A 28 -0.34 -14.91 13.27
CA VAL A 28 0.75 -15.55 14.03
C VAL A 28 0.80 -15.00 15.46
N VAL A 29 0.74 -13.68 15.62
CA VAL A 29 0.76 -13.03 16.94
C VAL A 29 -0.44 -13.45 17.78
N SER A 30 -1.63 -13.59 17.19
CA SER A 30 -2.83 -14.00 17.92
C SER A 30 -2.75 -15.44 18.46
N GLN A 31 -1.95 -16.29 17.82
CA GLN A 31 -1.70 -17.67 18.24
C GLN A 31 -0.62 -17.81 19.33
N LEU A 32 0.14 -16.74 19.62
CA LEU A 32 1.14 -16.79 20.68
C LEU A 32 0.49 -16.85 22.06
N PRO A 33 1.03 -17.65 23.01
CA PRO A 33 0.56 -17.67 24.39
C PRO A 33 0.50 -16.26 24.98
N LEU A 34 -0.52 -16.01 25.80
CA LEU A 34 -0.63 -14.73 26.50
C LEU A 34 0.54 -14.53 27.46
N GLY A 35 1.10 -13.32 27.43
CA GLY A 35 2.22 -12.94 28.27
C GLY A 35 3.56 -13.51 27.80
N GLY A 36 4.63 -12.91 28.32
CA GLY A 36 5.99 -13.33 28.04
C GLY A 36 6.64 -12.57 26.88
N ARG A 37 7.98 -12.55 26.95
CA ARG A 37 8.85 -11.73 26.11
C ARG A 37 8.66 -11.96 24.61
N SER A 38 8.36 -13.19 24.19
CA SER A 38 8.17 -13.52 22.77
C SER A 38 6.92 -12.87 22.18
N ARG A 39 5.82 -12.83 22.93
CA ARG A 39 4.59 -12.19 22.47
C ARG A 39 4.74 -10.67 22.41
N GLU A 40 5.31 -10.07 23.46
CA GLU A 40 5.57 -8.63 23.51
C GLU A 40 6.47 -8.17 22.35
N LEU A 41 7.53 -8.94 22.06
CA LEU A 41 8.42 -8.66 20.93
C LEU A 41 7.69 -8.80 19.59
N ALA A 42 6.91 -9.86 19.41
CA ALA A 42 6.16 -10.07 18.18
C ALA A 42 5.11 -8.98 17.93
N GLU A 43 4.41 -8.53 18.98
CA GLU A 43 3.49 -7.39 18.92
C GLU A 43 4.21 -6.08 18.60
N ALA A 44 5.42 -5.86 19.15
CA ALA A 44 6.22 -4.67 18.84
C ALA A 44 6.68 -4.64 17.37
N LEU A 45 7.13 -5.78 16.85
CA LEU A 45 7.50 -5.91 15.42
C LEU A 45 6.29 -5.76 14.52
N LEU A 46 5.15 -6.34 14.89
CA LEU A 46 3.90 -6.20 14.14
C LEU A 46 3.48 -4.73 14.02
N ARG A 47 3.53 -3.97 15.11
CA ARG A 47 3.25 -2.52 15.08
C ARG A 47 4.17 -1.77 14.11
N GLN A 48 5.46 -2.14 14.03
CA GLN A 48 6.38 -1.53 13.08
C GLN A 48 5.99 -1.84 11.63
N PHE A 49 5.64 -3.10 11.34
CA PHE A 49 5.15 -3.49 10.00
C PHE A 49 3.86 -2.75 9.63
N GLU A 50 2.92 -2.60 10.57
CA GLU A 50 1.66 -1.88 10.36
C GLU A 50 1.91 -0.39 10.05
N ILE A 51 2.85 0.26 10.75
CA ILE A 51 3.24 1.66 10.48
C ILE A 51 3.78 1.79 9.04
N VAL A 52 4.75 0.95 8.68
CA VAL A 52 5.36 0.98 7.33
C VAL A 52 4.32 0.67 6.25
N GLN A 53 3.43 -0.29 6.48
CA GLN A 53 2.34 -0.61 5.56
C GLN A 53 1.39 0.58 5.37
N ASN A 54 1.09 1.34 6.42
CA ASN A 54 0.26 2.54 6.34
C ASN A 54 0.96 3.67 5.56
N GLU A 55 2.26 3.86 5.75
CA GLU A 55 3.06 4.81 4.97
C GLU A 55 3.03 4.45 3.47
N HIS A 56 3.24 3.18 3.13
CA HIS A 56 3.15 2.71 1.74
C HIS A 56 1.75 2.88 1.14
N SER A 57 0.69 2.58 1.91
CA SER A 57 -0.69 2.75 1.46
C SER A 57 -1.03 4.22 1.23
N SER A 58 -0.55 5.12 2.11
CA SER A 58 -0.73 6.57 1.96
C SER A 58 0.02 7.10 0.75
N HIS A 59 1.24 6.62 0.51
CA HIS A 59 2.00 7.00 -0.67
C HIS A 59 1.32 6.55 -1.97
N LEU A 60 0.83 5.31 -2.02
CA LEU A 60 0.06 4.81 -3.17
C LEU A 60 -1.18 5.68 -3.42
N ALA A 61 -1.96 6.00 -2.38
CA ALA A 61 -3.14 6.84 -2.52
C ALA A 61 -2.81 8.22 -3.11
N ARG A 62 -1.65 8.80 -2.73
CA ARG A 62 -1.16 10.05 -3.31
C ARG A 62 -0.83 9.91 -4.80
N LEU A 63 -0.10 8.86 -5.18
CA LEU A 63 0.24 8.61 -6.58
C LEU A 63 -1.01 8.38 -7.44
N GLU A 64 -2.00 7.67 -6.92
CA GLU A 64 -3.26 7.44 -7.62
C GLU A 64 -4.06 8.73 -7.81
N PHE A 65 -4.04 9.62 -6.83
CA PHE A 65 -4.64 10.95 -6.96
C PHE A 65 -3.93 11.79 -8.02
N GLU A 66 -2.60 11.85 -7.99
CA GLU A 66 -1.77 12.59 -8.97
C GLU A 66 -2.07 12.12 -10.41
N LEU A 67 -2.09 10.79 -10.64
CA LEU A 67 -2.42 10.21 -11.94
C LEU A 67 -3.84 10.53 -12.43
N GLN A 68 -4.82 10.57 -11.52
CA GLN A 68 -6.20 10.96 -11.87
C GLN A 68 -6.29 12.43 -12.25
N THR A 69 -5.53 13.30 -11.58
CA THR A 69 -5.51 14.74 -11.88
C THR A 69 -4.83 15.05 -13.21
N GLU A 70 -3.72 14.39 -13.54
CA GLU A 70 -3.03 14.55 -14.83
C GLU A 70 -3.89 14.04 -15.99
N SER A 71 -4.53 12.88 -15.82
CA SER A 71 -5.50 12.34 -16.81
C SER A 71 -6.72 13.24 -17.01
N SER A 72 -7.06 14.10 -16.04
CA SER A 72 -8.17 15.06 -16.15
C SER A 72 -7.75 16.38 -16.82
N GLN A 73 -6.47 16.71 -16.86
CA GLN A 73 -5.94 17.93 -17.50
C GLN A 73 -5.67 17.76 -19.01
N GLU A 74 -5.58 16.54 -19.53
CA GLU A 74 -5.39 16.29 -20.97
C GLU A 74 -6.65 16.48 -21.83
N ILE A 75 -7.83 16.76 -21.24
CA ILE A 75 -9.11 16.82 -21.96
C ILE A 75 -9.47 18.22 -22.53
N ASP A 76 -8.68 19.29 -22.33
CA ASP A 76 -9.04 20.58 -22.96
C ASP A 76 -7.87 21.37 -23.59
N PRO A 77 -7.71 21.23 -24.91
CA PRO A 77 -7.12 22.27 -25.76
C PRO A 77 -8.11 22.87 -26.78
N ALA A 78 -9.43 22.61 -26.67
CA ALA A 78 -10.37 22.83 -27.77
C ALA A 78 -11.63 23.67 -27.46
N LEU A 79 -11.77 24.24 -26.25
CA LEU A 79 -12.83 25.22 -25.95
C LEU A 79 -12.34 26.67 -25.75
N SER A 80 -11.11 26.99 -26.16
CA SER A 80 -10.60 28.37 -26.08
C SER A 80 -10.71 29.18 -27.37
N GLU A 81 -11.26 28.63 -28.46
CA GLU A 81 -11.56 29.37 -29.69
C GLU A 81 -13.06 29.28 -30.03
N LEU A 82 -13.88 29.92 -29.21
CA LEU A 82 -15.22 30.43 -29.57
C LEU A 82 -15.37 31.84 -28.97
#